data_AF-A0A9E2B9A3-F1
#
_entry.id   AF-A0A9E2B9A3-F1
#
_cell.length_a   1.000
_cell.length_b   1.000
_cell.length_c   1.000
_cell.angle_alpha   90.00
_cell.angle_beta   90.00
_cell.angle_gamma   90.00
#
_symmetry.space_group_name_H-M   'P 1'
#
loop_
_entity.id
_entity.type
_entity.pdbx_description
1 polymer ?
#
loop_
_entity_poly.entity_id
_entity_poly.type
_entity_poly.pdbx_seq_one_letter_code
_entity_poly.pdbx_strand_id
1 'polypeptide(L)'
;MSHWLNPLLSPRSIAIVGASEREASLAAMTHRQLSDCGYDGEIYSVNPKYQSLHGKPCYASLTDVPVVPDLVVYAISGTPLEQSFDQALKIKVGGIVIYAANYIENDSEPRLPARLHDKAVQAGIPVCGGNSMGFYNYDDNVMVSFDRPPAGRPAGHIGLILHSGSGMTYLANNDARFCFNYVIASAQEVSATVGDYMDYLLDQDSTRVIAIFLEAVRDVPTFIAALKKAREKSIPVVITRLGRTEQSARLAMSHSGAIVGNHEAFIAVCERYGVILCHDADEMVVTAMLFAAGFRVNGGGLASMLDSGGMREQMIDLAEDHGVPFARISPTTEKVLREHLETGLD
;
A
#
# COMPACT_ATOMS: atom_id res chain seq x y z
N MET A 1 -15.06 7.02 16.30
CA MET A 1 -15.40 7.72 15.05
C MET A 1 -14.75 6.95 13.92
N SER A 2 -15.37 6.85 12.74
CA SER A 2 -14.74 6.21 11.58
C SER A 2 -13.50 7.00 11.16
N HIS A 3 -12.44 6.30 10.73
CA HIS A 3 -11.20 6.93 10.26
C HIS A 3 -11.48 7.82 9.02
N TRP A 4 -10.73 8.90 8.84
CA TRP A 4 -10.97 9.86 7.76
C TRP A 4 -10.75 9.27 6.36
N LEU A 5 -9.88 8.26 6.23
CA LEU A 5 -9.69 7.46 5.01
C LEU A 5 -10.81 6.43 4.71
N ASN A 6 -11.78 6.22 5.60
CA ASN A 6 -12.80 5.20 5.41
C ASN A 6 -13.61 5.36 4.11
N PRO A 7 -14.05 6.57 3.71
CA PRO A 7 -14.74 6.75 2.42
C PRO A 7 -13.87 6.44 1.21
N LEU A 8 -12.54 6.49 1.35
CA LEU A 8 -11.60 6.17 0.28
C LEU A 8 -11.34 4.66 0.18
N LEU A 9 -11.04 3.99 1.29
CA LEU A 9 -10.58 2.59 1.30
C LEU A 9 -11.70 1.56 1.48
N SER A 10 -12.84 1.96 2.02
CA SER A 10 -14.03 1.11 2.21
C SER A 10 -15.33 1.83 1.76
N PRO A 11 -15.39 2.35 0.52
CA PRO A 11 -16.58 3.01 -0.02
C PRO A 11 -17.77 2.06 -0.17
N ARG A 12 -18.99 2.60 -0.07
CA ARG A 12 -20.24 1.91 -0.45
C ARG A 12 -20.80 2.42 -1.78
N SER A 13 -20.28 3.54 -2.28
CA SER A 13 -20.64 4.13 -3.56
C SER A 13 -19.41 4.70 -4.27
N ILE A 14 -19.21 4.29 -5.53
CA ILE A 14 -18.05 4.68 -6.35
C ILE A 14 -18.55 5.33 -7.63
N ALA A 15 -18.10 6.55 -7.93
CA ALA A 15 -18.27 7.17 -9.25
C ALA A 15 -16.98 7.09 -10.08
N ILE A 16 -17.07 6.52 -11.27
CA ILE A 16 -15.93 6.39 -12.20
C ILE A 16 -16.06 7.45 -13.28
N VAL A 17 -15.20 8.47 -13.23
CA VAL A 17 -15.14 9.57 -14.19
C VAL A 17 -14.20 9.20 -15.33
N GLY A 18 -14.69 9.35 -16.57
CA GLY A 18 -14.00 8.86 -17.76
C GLY A 18 -14.46 7.46 -18.20
N ALA A 19 -15.62 7.00 -17.70
CA ALA A 19 -16.24 5.74 -18.09
C ALA A 19 -16.41 5.63 -19.61
N SER A 20 -16.20 4.46 -20.19
CA SER A 20 -16.26 4.28 -21.65
C SER A 20 -16.55 2.84 -22.04
N GLU A 21 -17.09 2.60 -23.24
CA GLU A 21 -17.25 1.25 -23.81
C GLU A 21 -15.93 0.58 -24.23
N ARG A 22 -14.84 1.34 -24.35
CA ARG A 22 -13.53 0.79 -24.71
C ARG A 22 -13.02 -0.09 -23.58
N GLU A 23 -13.03 -1.40 -23.79
CA GLU A 23 -12.64 -2.39 -22.78
C GLU A 23 -11.24 -2.19 -22.19
N ALA A 24 -10.30 -1.70 -23.01
CA ALA A 24 -8.92 -1.42 -22.59
C ALA A 24 -8.75 -0.04 -21.92
N SER A 25 -9.83 0.67 -21.59
CA SER A 25 -9.74 1.93 -20.84
C SER A 25 -9.55 1.65 -19.35
N LEU A 26 -8.83 2.53 -18.65
CA LEU A 26 -8.60 2.39 -17.20
C LEU A 26 -9.92 2.35 -16.43
N ALA A 27 -10.93 3.10 -16.87
CA ALA A 27 -12.27 3.10 -16.28
C ALA A 27 -12.98 1.75 -16.45
N ALA A 28 -12.96 1.17 -17.66
CA ALA A 28 -13.58 -0.13 -17.93
C ALA A 28 -12.86 -1.26 -17.18
N MET A 29 -11.52 -1.19 -17.10
CA MET A 29 -10.73 -2.13 -16.31
C MET A 29 -11.05 -2.03 -14.82
N THR A 30 -11.17 -0.82 -14.28
CA THR A 30 -11.56 -0.61 -12.86
C THR A 30 -12.97 -1.13 -12.58
N HIS A 31 -13.93 -0.83 -13.44
CA HIS A 31 -15.29 -1.36 -13.30
C HIS A 31 -15.29 -2.89 -13.31
N ARG A 32 -14.51 -3.50 -14.21
CA ARG A 32 -14.36 -4.97 -14.29
C ARG A 32 -13.74 -5.52 -13.01
N GLN A 33 -12.71 -4.89 -12.45
CA GLN A 33 -12.11 -5.36 -11.18
C GLN A 33 -13.12 -5.35 -10.05
N LEU A 34 -13.84 -4.24 -9.86
CA LEU A 34 -14.89 -4.13 -8.83
C LEU A 34 -15.97 -5.21 -9.01
N SER A 35 -16.36 -5.48 -10.26
CA SER A 35 -17.34 -6.52 -10.57
C SER A 35 -16.80 -7.93 -10.28
N ASP A 36 -15.58 -8.22 -10.74
CA ASP A 36 -14.93 -9.53 -10.65
C ASP A 36 -14.57 -9.90 -9.20
N CYS A 37 -14.24 -8.92 -8.35
CA CYS A 37 -13.93 -9.13 -6.94
C CYS A 37 -15.16 -9.27 -6.05
N GLY A 38 -16.36 -9.02 -6.58
CA GLY A 38 -17.60 -9.13 -5.82
C GLY A 38 -17.89 -7.91 -4.92
N TYR A 39 -17.46 -6.71 -5.34
CA TYR A 39 -17.83 -5.47 -4.66
C TYR A 39 -19.37 -5.36 -4.54
N ASP A 40 -19.84 -5.13 -3.31
CA ASP A 40 -21.27 -5.15 -2.98
C ASP A 40 -21.93 -3.76 -3.01
N GLY A 41 -21.16 -2.70 -3.23
CA GLY A 41 -21.65 -1.33 -3.30
C GLY A 41 -22.06 -0.89 -4.70
N GLU A 42 -22.48 0.36 -4.81
CA GLU A 42 -22.96 0.94 -6.07
C GLU A 42 -21.84 1.54 -6.90
N ILE A 43 -21.92 1.36 -8.22
CA ILE A 43 -20.98 1.91 -9.20
C ILE A 43 -21.74 2.83 -10.16
N TYR A 44 -21.32 4.09 -10.24
CA TYR A 44 -21.88 5.12 -11.11
C TYR A 44 -20.88 5.47 -12.22
N SER A 45 -21.32 5.38 -13.48
CA SER A 45 -20.50 5.80 -14.62
C SER A 45 -20.68 7.28 -14.92
N VAL A 46 -19.59 8.03 -15.08
CA VAL A 46 -19.64 9.46 -15.40
C VAL A 46 -18.84 9.75 -16.68
N ASN A 47 -19.57 10.08 -17.75
CA ASN A 47 -19.01 10.55 -19.02
C ASN A 47 -20.11 11.23 -19.86
N PRO A 48 -19.96 12.51 -20.27
CA PRO A 48 -20.96 13.24 -21.04
C PRO A 48 -21.22 12.69 -22.45
N LYS A 49 -20.37 11.79 -22.96
CA LYS A 49 -20.53 11.17 -24.28
C LYS A 49 -21.53 10.02 -24.31
N TYR A 50 -21.88 9.45 -23.16
CA TYR A 50 -22.72 8.26 -23.07
C TYR A 50 -23.94 8.52 -22.19
N GLN A 51 -25.09 7.97 -22.58
CA GLN A 51 -26.30 7.97 -21.76
C GLN A 51 -26.42 6.71 -20.88
N SER A 52 -25.76 5.62 -21.28
CA SER A 52 -25.74 4.34 -20.55
C SER A 52 -24.45 3.58 -20.82
N LEU A 53 -23.96 2.83 -19.81
CA LEU A 53 -22.83 1.91 -19.91
C LEU A 53 -23.13 0.66 -19.06
N HIS A 54 -22.74 -0.53 -19.54
CA HIS A 54 -22.97 -1.81 -18.84
C HIS A 54 -24.44 -2.03 -18.40
N GLY A 55 -25.41 -1.55 -19.19
CA GLY A 55 -26.84 -1.65 -18.88
C GLY A 55 -27.34 -0.72 -17.75
N LYS A 56 -26.47 0.17 -17.22
CA LYS A 56 -26.81 1.16 -16.20
C LYS A 56 -26.72 2.60 -16.76
N PRO A 57 -27.39 3.59 -16.15
CA PRO A 57 -27.25 4.99 -16.53
C PRO A 57 -25.79 5.48 -16.47
N CYS A 58 -25.41 6.30 -17.45
CA CYS A 58 -24.16 7.05 -17.43
C CYS A 58 -24.50 8.54 -17.31
N TYR A 59 -23.92 9.18 -16.30
CA TYR A 59 -24.19 10.57 -15.94
C TYR A 59 -23.22 11.50 -16.69
N ALA A 60 -23.68 12.69 -17.06
CA ALA A 60 -22.85 13.64 -17.80
C ALA A 60 -21.82 14.36 -16.91
N SER A 61 -22.16 14.57 -15.64
CA SER A 61 -21.30 15.19 -14.62
C SER A 61 -21.45 14.51 -13.27
N LEU A 62 -20.50 14.76 -12.36
CA LEU A 62 -20.59 14.25 -10.98
C LEU A 62 -21.80 14.81 -10.24
N THR A 63 -22.25 16.03 -10.58
CA THR A 63 -23.41 16.66 -9.98
C THR A 63 -24.74 16.04 -10.40
N ASP A 64 -24.76 15.23 -11.46
CA ASP A 64 -25.97 14.54 -11.93
C ASP A 64 -26.16 13.16 -11.26
N VAL A 65 -25.15 12.67 -10.55
CA VAL A 65 -25.21 11.39 -9.82
C VAL A 65 -26.24 11.53 -8.68
N PRO A 66 -27.17 10.57 -8.49
CA PRO A 66 -28.31 10.72 -7.57
C PRO A 66 -27.92 10.70 -6.09
N VAL A 67 -26.67 10.38 -5.78
CA VAL A 67 -26.08 10.35 -4.44
C VAL A 67 -24.76 11.08 -4.46
N VAL A 68 -24.30 11.56 -3.30
CA VAL A 68 -22.90 11.98 -3.12
C VAL A 68 -22.06 10.70 -2.99
N PRO A 69 -21.16 10.39 -3.93
CA PRO A 69 -20.35 9.17 -3.85
C PRO A 69 -19.38 9.23 -2.66
N ASP A 70 -19.15 8.08 -2.03
CA ASP A 70 -18.08 7.93 -1.04
C ASP A 70 -16.71 8.09 -1.70
N LEU A 71 -16.55 7.53 -2.90
CA LEU A 71 -15.32 7.59 -3.67
C LEU A 71 -15.55 8.03 -5.11
N VAL A 72 -14.69 8.92 -5.61
CA VAL A 72 -14.57 9.24 -7.04
C VAL A 72 -13.25 8.72 -7.59
N VAL A 73 -13.31 7.99 -8.71
CA VAL A 73 -12.15 7.50 -9.44
C VAL A 73 -11.99 8.28 -10.74
N TYR A 74 -10.87 8.98 -10.89
CA TYR A 74 -10.54 9.73 -12.10
C TYR A 74 -9.68 8.91 -13.07
N ALA A 75 -10.31 8.46 -14.15
CA ALA A 75 -9.65 7.88 -15.32
C ALA A 75 -9.49 8.91 -16.47
N ILE A 76 -9.39 10.19 -16.12
CA ILE A 76 -9.16 11.33 -17.01
C ILE A 76 -7.93 12.11 -16.54
N SER A 77 -7.46 13.08 -17.33
CA SER A 77 -6.28 13.89 -17.01
C SER A 77 -6.46 15.35 -17.43
N GLY A 78 -5.54 16.21 -17.00
CA GLY A 78 -5.46 17.60 -17.43
C GLY A 78 -6.62 18.49 -16.97
N THR A 79 -6.99 19.46 -17.80
CA THR A 79 -8.07 20.42 -17.47
C THR A 79 -9.43 19.77 -17.17
N PRO A 80 -9.88 18.72 -17.90
CA PRO A 80 -11.11 18.01 -17.53
C PRO A 80 -11.07 17.40 -16.13
N LEU A 81 -9.91 16.90 -15.69
CA LEU A 81 -9.74 16.39 -14.34
C LEU A 81 -9.92 17.52 -13.32
N GLU A 82 -9.27 18.66 -13.51
CA GLU A 82 -9.38 19.80 -12.60
C GLU A 82 -10.84 20.30 -12.46
N GLN A 83 -11.56 20.42 -13.58
CA GLN A 83 -12.96 20.82 -13.58
C GLN A 83 -13.86 19.82 -12.84
N SER A 84 -13.62 18.53 -13.04
CA SER A 84 -14.39 17.49 -12.36
C SER A 84 -14.01 17.38 -10.88
N PHE A 85 -12.75 17.66 -10.52
CA PHE A 85 -12.29 17.77 -9.14
C PHE A 85 -13.05 18.87 -8.39
N ASP A 86 -13.23 20.04 -9.01
CA ASP A 86 -14.02 21.12 -8.42
C ASP A 86 -15.50 20.72 -8.19
N GLN A 87 -16.07 19.90 -9.07
CA GLN A 87 -17.41 19.33 -8.87
C GLN A 87 -17.45 18.38 -7.68
N ALA A 88 -16.46 17.48 -7.55
CA ALA A 88 -16.32 16.56 -6.42
C ALA A 88 -16.27 17.30 -5.08
N LEU A 89 -15.50 18.38 -4.99
CA LEU A 89 -15.44 19.22 -3.79
C LEU A 89 -16.77 19.92 -3.52
N LYS A 90 -17.42 20.44 -4.56
CA LYS A 90 -18.73 21.13 -4.44
C LYS A 90 -19.81 20.23 -3.86
N ILE A 91 -19.85 18.96 -4.28
CA ILE A 91 -20.82 17.97 -3.77
C ILE A 91 -20.34 17.26 -2.50
N LYS A 92 -19.11 17.54 -2.03
CA LYS A 92 -18.50 16.99 -0.83
C LYS A 92 -18.36 15.46 -0.85
N VAL A 93 -17.76 14.92 -1.91
CA VAL A 93 -17.47 13.47 -1.99
C VAL A 93 -16.54 13.04 -0.84
N GLY A 94 -16.60 11.77 -0.47
CA GLY A 94 -15.87 11.27 0.70
C GLY A 94 -14.36 11.08 0.47
N GLY A 95 -13.95 10.74 -0.75
CA GLY A 95 -12.56 10.48 -1.12
C GLY A 95 -12.37 10.42 -2.64
N ILE A 96 -11.11 10.46 -3.07
CA ILE A 96 -10.74 10.52 -4.49
C ILE A 96 -9.55 9.60 -4.78
N VAL A 97 -9.58 8.92 -5.94
CA VAL A 97 -8.42 8.24 -6.55
C VAL A 97 -8.11 8.90 -7.89
N ILE A 98 -6.85 9.24 -8.13
CA ILE A 98 -6.38 9.82 -9.39
C ILE A 98 -5.34 8.93 -10.05
N TYR A 99 -5.68 8.39 -11.22
CA TYR A 99 -4.74 7.54 -11.98
C TYR A 99 -3.68 8.36 -12.75
N ALA A 100 -4.04 9.51 -13.28
CA ALA A 100 -3.14 10.31 -14.10
C ALA A 100 -2.06 11.03 -13.28
N ALA A 101 -0.91 11.32 -13.89
CA ALA A 101 0.20 12.03 -13.25
C ALA A 101 -0.02 13.53 -12.98
N ASN A 102 -1.26 14.02 -13.10
CA ASN A 102 -1.66 15.42 -12.87
C ASN A 102 -0.87 16.44 -13.71
N TYR A 103 -0.73 16.19 -15.01
CA TYR A 103 0.00 17.06 -15.93
C TYR A 103 -0.91 17.81 -16.91
N ILE A 104 -0.58 19.07 -17.17
CA ILE A 104 -1.11 19.90 -18.26
C ILE A 104 0.09 20.46 -19.04
N GLU A 105 0.06 20.35 -20.37
CA GLU A 105 1.09 20.94 -21.23
C GLU A 105 1.01 22.47 -21.16
N ASN A 106 2.15 23.15 -21.00
CA ASN A 106 2.23 24.61 -20.86
C ASN A 106 1.37 25.19 -19.72
N ASP A 107 1.18 24.42 -18.65
CA ASP A 107 0.41 24.85 -17.47
C ASP A 107 1.02 26.08 -16.78
N SER A 108 0.15 26.90 -16.18
CA SER A 108 0.53 28.07 -15.39
C SER A 108 0.90 27.69 -13.96
N GLU A 109 1.77 28.49 -13.32
CA GLU A 109 2.07 28.32 -11.89
C GLU A 109 0.95 28.90 -10.99
N PRO A 110 0.61 28.24 -9.86
CA PRO A 110 1.10 26.91 -9.46
C PRO A 110 0.55 25.82 -10.39
N ARG A 111 1.39 24.85 -10.78
CA ARG A 111 0.99 23.71 -11.64
C ARG A 111 -0.15 22.87 -11.05
N LEU A 112 -0.82 22.10 -11.90
CA LEU A 112 -1.95 21.25 -11.56
C LEU A 112 -1.74 20.39 -10.30
N PRO A 113 -0.61 19.68 -10.09
CA PRO A 113 -0.43 18.88 -8.88
C PRO A 113 -0.53 19.71 -7.59
N ALA A 114 0.06 20.91 -7.57
CA ALA A 114 0.00 21.81 -6.42
C ALA A 114 -1.42 22.36 -6.23
N ARG A 115 -2.11 22.75 -7.31
CA ARG A 115 -3.51 23.20 -7.21
C ARG A 115 -4.43 22.12 -6.64
N LEU A 116 -4.28 20.88 -7.08
CA LEU A 116 -5.08 19.75 -6.58
C LEU A 116 -4.76 19.45 -5.12
N HIS A 117 -3.48 19.49 -4.73
CA HIS A 117 -3.05 19.33 -3.34
C HIS A 117 -3.69 20.40 -2.44
N ASP A 118 -3.54 21.68 -2.78
CA ASP A 118 -4.07 22.79 -1.99
C ASP A 118 -5.59 22.70 -1.84
N LYS A 119 -6.29 22.42 -2.95
CA LYS A 119 -7.74 22.22 -2.96
C LYS A 119 -8.17 21.04 -2.07
N ALA A 120 -7.45 19.92 -2.13
CA ALA A 120 -7.74 18.72 -1.33
C ALA A 120 -7.53 18.96 0.17
N VAL A 121 -6.39 19.55 0.53
CA VAL A 121 -6.03 19.88 1.92
C VAL A 121 -7.03 20.88 2.51
N GLN A 122 -7.38 21.94 1.75
CA GLN A 122 -8.36 22.93 2.19
C GLN A 122 -9.76 22.30 2.40
N ALA A 123 -10.14 21.34 1.57
CA ALA A 123 -11.42 20.64 1.70
C ALA A 123 -11.42 19.54 2.77
N GLY A 124 -10.24 19.12 3.25
CA GLY A 124 -10.10 18.02 4.21
C GLY A 124 -10.50 16.66 3.63
N ILE A 125 -10.29 16.44 2.33
CA ILE A 125 -10.68 15.22 1.62
C ILE A 125 -9.47 14.33 1.34
N PRO A 126 -9.58 12.99 1.55
CA PRO A 126 -8.52 12.06 1.20
C PRO A 126 -8.43 11.86 -0.31
N VAL A 127 -7.20 11.96 -0.83
CA VAL A 127 -6.87 11.74 -2.23
C VAL A 127 -5.70 10.77 -2.33
N CYS A 128 -5.94 9.62 -2.98
CA CYS A 128 -4.93 8.65 -3.36
C CYS A 128 -4.42 8.94 -4.78
N GLY A 129 -3.09 8.97 -4.96
CA GLY A 129 -2.44 9.45 -6.18
C GLY A 129 -2.09 10.93 -6.11
N GLY A 130 -1.87 11.65 -7.22
CA GLY A 130 -1.91 11.24 -8.62
C GLY A 130 -0.78 10.31 -9.03
N ASN A 131 -0.80 9.92 -10.31
CA ASN A 131 0.02 8.86 -10.88
C ASN A 131 -0.13 7.51 -10.15
N SER A 132 -1.32 7.21 -9.65
CA SER A 132 -1.59 6.02 -8.86
C SER A 132 -2.14 4.88 -9.73
N MET A 133 -1.89 3.65 -9.31
CA MET A 133 -2.62 2.48 -9.83
C MET A 133 -3.85 2.15 -8.97
N GLY A 134 -4.14 2.94 -7.95
CA GLY A 134 -5.23 2.77 -7.00
C GLY A 134 -4.87 1.88 -5.83
N PHE A 135 -5.80 1.04 -5.40
CA PHE A 135 -5.63 0.17 -4.25
C PHE A 135 -6.46 -1.12 -4.34
N TYR A 136 -6.07 -2.11 -3.53
CA TYR A 136 -6.85 -3.29 -3.21
C TYR A 136 -7.16 -3.28 -1.71
N ASN A 137 -8.43 -3.42 -1.37
CA ASN A 137 -8.89 -3.78 -0.04
C ASN A 137 -9.53 -5.18 -0.15
N TYR A 138 -8.81 -6.18 0.35
CA TYR A 138 -9.23 -7.57 0.31
C TYR A 138 -10.25 -7.90 1.41
N ASP A 139 -10.32 -7.11 2.48
CA ASP A 139 -11.26 -7.35 3.58
C ASP A 139 -12.71 -7.07 3.15
N ASP A 140 -12.92 -6.00 2.38
CA ASP A 140 -14.26 -5.57 1.92
C ASP A 140 -14.54 -5.89 0.45
N ASN A 141 -13.65 -6.62 -0.23
CA ASN A 141 -13.74 -6.88 -1.68
C ASN A 141 -13.83 -5.59 -2.52
N VAL A 142 -13.02 -4.58 -2.19
CA VAL A 142 -12.96 -3.31 -2.94
C VAL A 142 -11.63 -3.24 -3.70
N MET A 143 -11.67 -3.53 -5.00
CA MET A 143 -10.49 -3.45 -5.89
C MET A 143 -10.61 -2.25 -6.84
N VAL A 144 -10.16 -1.08 -6.38
CA VAL A 144 -10.10 0.14 -7.20
C VAL A 144 -8.74 0.21 -7.88
N SER A 145 -8.60 -0.49 -8.99
CA SER A 145 -7.40 -0.45 -9.82
C SER A 145 -7.72 -0.79 -11.26
N PHE A 146 -6.88 -0.33 -12.18
CA PHE A 146 -6.85 -0.83 -13.55
C PHE A 146 -5.90 -2.02 -13.74
N ASP A 147 -5.19 -2.46 -12.70
CA ASP A 147 -4.40 -3.69 -12.71
C ASP A 147 -5.18 -4.84 -12.05
N ARG A 148 -4.86 -6.07 -12.46
CA ARG A 148 -5.58 -7.27 -12.01
C ARG A 148 -4.70 -8.07 -11.04
N PRO A 149 -5.11 -8.26 -9.77
CA PRO A 149 -4.41 -9.19 -8.91
C PRO A 149 -4.60 -10.64 -9.42
N PRO A 150 -3.67 -11.56 -9.12
CA PRO A 150 -3.81 -12.97 -9.44
C PRO A 150 -5.15 -13.54 -8.94
N ALA A 151 -5.84 -14.27 -9.80
CA ALA A 151 -7.14 -14.84 -9.46
C ALA A 151 -7.02 -15.85 -8.31
N GLY A 152 -8.02 -15.83 -7.41
CA GLY A 152 -8.12 -16.81 -6.32
C GLY A 152 -7.12 -16.62 -5.18
N ARG A 153 -6.39 -15.50 -5.13
CA ARG A 153 -5.56 -15.19 -3.96
C ARG A 153 -6.45 -14.89 -2.75
N PRO A 154 -6.28 -15.59 -1.61
CA PRO A 154 -7.02 -15.29 -0.40
C PRO A 154 -6.55 -13.96 0.22
N ALA A 155 -7.45 -13.29 0.94
CA ALA A 155 -7.07 -12.21 1.83
C ALA A 155 -6.02 -12.70 2.84
N GLY A 156 -5.06 -11.84 3.16
CA GLY A 156 -4.01 -12.14 4.13
C GLY A 156 -3.88 -11.06 5.18
N HIS A 157 -2.64 -10.81 5.61
CA HIS A 157 -2.36 -9.96 6.77
C HIS A 157 -1.25 -8.93 6.53
N ILE A 158 -0.83 -8.79 5.28
CA ILE A 158 0.18 -7.82 4.86
C ILE A 158 -0.54 -6.57 4.34
N GLY A 159 -0.35 -5.45 5.03
CA GLY A 159 -0.70 -4.13 4.52
C GLY A 159 0.46 -3.56 3.71
N LEU A 160 0.36 -3.51 2.39
CA LEU A 160 1.41 -3.01 1.51
C LEU A 160 1.10 -1.56 1.08
N ILE A 161 2.01 -0.63 1.35
CA ILE A 161 1.96 0.75 0.87
C ILE A 161 3.16 0.99 -0.06
N LEU A 162 2.95 1.64 -1.19
CA LEU A 162 4.03 1.87 -2.14
C LEU A 162 3.85 3.16 -2.95
N HIS A 163 4.96 3.88 -3.14
CA HIS A 163 4.97 5.08 -3.99
C HIS A 163 5.01 4.73 -5.48
N SER A 164 5.63 3.61 -5.82
CA SER A 164 5.71 3.17 -7.22
C SER A 164 4.40 2.53 -7.66
N GLY A 165 3.69 3.12 -8.62
CA GLY A 165 2.51 2.50 -9.23
C GLY A 165 2.83 1.12 -9.81
N SER A 166 3.81 1.04 -10.72
CA SER A 166 4.22 -0.23 -11.34
C SER A 166 4.82 -1.24 -10.36
N GLY A 167 5.35 -0.76 -9.23
CA GLY A 167 5.71 -1.60 -8.09
C GLY A 167 4.55 -2.44 -7.58
N MET A 168 3.30 -2.00 -7.78
CA MET A 168 2.11 -2.73 -7.36
C MET A 168 1.97 -4.01 -8.17
N THR A 169 2.12 -3.91 -9.50
CA THR A 169 2.04 -5.07 -10.38
C THR A 169 3.14 -6.08 -10.07
N TYR A 170 4.36 -5.62 -9.80
CA TYR A 170 5.45 -6.52 -9.42
C TYR A 170 5.24 -7.11 -8.01
N LEU A 171 5.13 -6.29 -6.97
CA LEU A 171 5.09 -6.78 -5.58
C LEU A 171 3.78 -7.48 -5.24
N ALA A 172 2.65 -6.95 -5.72
CA ALA A 172 1.37 -7.56 -5.45
C ALA A 172 1.15 -8.77 -6.34
N ASN A 173 1.58 -8.82 -7.61
CA ASN A 173 1.14 -9.91 -8.51
C ASN A 173 2.19 -11.01 -8.73
N ASN A 174 3.42 -10.89 -8.21
CA ASN A 174 4.51 -11.82 -8.52
C ASN A 174 4.35 -13.22 -7.89
N ASP A 175 3.95 -13.32 -6.62
CA ASP A 175 3.85 -14.60 -5.91
C ASP A 175 2.52 -14.76 -5.19
N ALA A 176 1.85 -15.90 -5.36
CA ALA A 176 0.56 -16.18 -4.73
C ALA A 176 0.63 -16.27 -3.20
N ARG A 177 1.81 -16.55 -2.64
CA ARG A 177 2.04 -16.64 -1.19
C ARG A 177 1.99 -15.28 -0.50
N PHE A 178 2.17 -14.19 -1.25
CA PHE A 178 2.05 -12.84 -0.73
C PHE A 178 0.56 -12.51 -0.56
N CYS A 179 0.03 -12.78 0.63
CA CYS A 179 -1.38 -12.58 0.95
C CYS A 179 -1.56 -11.25 1.68
N PHE A 180 -2.23 -10.31 1.02
CA PHE A 180 -2.45 -8.95 1.48
C PHE A 180 -3.85 -8.79 2.07
N ASN A 181 -4.01 -7.92 3.07
CA ASN A 181 -5.32 -7.34 3.38
C ASN A 181 -5.51 -6.02 2.61
N TYR A 182 -4.44 -5.25 2.46
CA TYR A 182 -4.44 -4.03 1.66
C TYR A 182 -3.21 -3.92 0.78
N VAL A 183 -3.39 -3.33 -0.40
CA VAL A 183 -2.30 -2.88 -1.27
C VAL A 183 -2.66 -1.47 -1.73
N ILE A 184 -1.82 -0.48 -1.44
CA ILE A 184 -2.13 0.94 -1.66
C ILE A 184 -0.98 1.60 -2.44
N ALA A 185 -1.23 1.95 -3.70
CA ALA A 185 -0.30 2.73 -4.50
C ALA A 185 -0.47 4.23 -4.20
N SER A 186 0.17 4.75 -3.15
CA SER A 186 0.01 6.13 -2.68
C SER A 186 0.55 7.18 -3.66
N ALA A 187 1.55 6.80 -4.46
CA ALA A 187 2.15 7.58 -5.54
C ALA A 187 2.54 9.01 -5.15
N GLN A 188 1.94 10.04 -5.78
CA GLN A 188 2.32 11.43 -5.50
C GLN A 188 1.85 11.94 -4.13
N GLU A 189 0.92 11.25 -3.46
CA GLU A 189 0.33 11.66 -2.17
C GLU A 189 -0.28 13.08 -2.21
N VAL A 190 -1.26 13.28 -3.09
CA VAL A 190 -1.95 14.57 -3.29
C VAL A 190 -2.61 15.06 -2.01
N SER A 191 -3.11 14.20 -1.13
CA SER A 191 -3.45 14.62 0.24
C SER A 191 -3.29 13.52 1.27
N ALA A 192 -3.70 12.29 0.96
CA ALA A 192 -3.48 11.16 1.85
C ALA A 192 -2.03 10.67 1.72
N THR A 193 -1.33 10.64 2.85
CA THR A 193 0.10 10.31 2.95
C THR A 193 0.30 8.88 3.46
N VAL A 194 1.52 8.36 3.33
CA VAL A 194 1.95 7.08 3.91
C VAL A 194 1.62 6.98 5.40
N GLY A 195 1.75 8.08 6.15
CA GLY A 195 1.39 8.12 7.56
C GLY A 195 -0.11 7.87 7.81
N ASP A 196 -0.96 8.44 6.97
CA ASP A 196 -2.42 8.25 7.05
C ASP A 196 -2.83 6.82 6.71
N TYR A 197 -2.24 6.26 5.66
CA TYR A 197 -2.48 4.87 5.28
C TYR A 197 -2.02 3.93 6.39
N MET A 198 -0.84 4.18 6.98
CA MET A 198 -0.40 3.40 8.14
C MET A 198 -1.38 3.52 9.31
N ASP A 199 -1.82 4.72 9.67
CA ASP A 199 -2.76 4.92 10.77
C ASP A 199 -4.07 4.14 10.57
N TYR A 200 -4.60 4.15 9.34
CA TYR A 200 -5.78 3.36 8.94
C TYR A 200 -5.54 1.86 9.04
N LEU A 201 -4.44 1.36 8.46
CA LEU A 201 -4.12 -0.07 8.45
C LEU A 201 -3.89 -0.62 9.85
N LEU A 202 -3.30 0.18 10.74
CA LEU A 202 -3.08 -0.19 12.13
C LEU A 202 -4.37 -0.41 12.91
N ASP A 203 -5.51 0.11 12.44
CA ASP A 203 -6.83 -0.12 13.06
C ASP A 203 -7.59 -1.31 12.47
N GLN A 204 -7.06 -1.97 11.43
CA GLN A 204 -7.70 -3.16 10.86
C GLN A 204 -7.26 -4.41 11.62
N ASP A 205 -8.22 -5.20 12.08
CA ASP A 205 -7.98 -6.47 12.79
C ASP A 205 -7.20 -7.49 11.93
N SER A 206 -7.31 -7.36 10.60
CA SER A 206 -6.61 -8.19 9.62
C SER A 206 -5.11 -7.84 9.49
N THR A 207 -4.69 -6.62 9.84
CA THR A 207 -3.29 -6.17 9.66
C THR A 207 -2.38 -6.77 10.73
N ARG A 208 -1.41 -7.58 10.31
CA ARG A 208 -0.36 -8.10 11.21
C ARG A 208 1.01 -7.49 10.97
N VAL A 209 1.23 -6.91 9.80
CA VAL A 209 2.47 -6.25 9.39
C VAL A 209 2.15 -5.20 8.33
N ILE A 210 2.93 -4.11 8.33
CA ILE A 210 2.88 -3.11 7.28
C ILE A 210 4.21 -3.12 6.53
N ALA A 211 4.16 -3.32 5.22
CA ALA A 211 5.31 -3.25 4.31
C ALA A 211 5.24 -1.96 3.49
N ILE A 212 6.34 -1.23 3.37
CA ILE A 212 6.37 0.08 2.71
C ILE A 212 7.53 0.18 1.70
N PHE A 213 7.18 0.37 0.44
CA PHE A 213 8.14 0.70 -0.62
C PHE A 213 8.20 2.23 -0.80
N LEU A 214 9.14 2.87 -0.10
CA LEU A 214 9.09 4.28 0.27
C LEU A 214 10.11 5.13 -0.47
N GLU A 215 9.66 6.16 -1.20
CA GLU A 215 10.57 7.15 -1.81
C GLU A 215 10.81 8.37 -0.91
N ALA A 216 9.77 8.83 -0.21
CA ALA A 216 9.81 10.05 0.59
C ALA A 216 8.78 10.01 1.71
N VAL A 217 9.00 10.78 2.77
CA VAL A 217 7.99 11.04 3.81
C VAL A 217 7.58 12.50 3.68
N ARG A 218 6.35 12.75 3.21
CA ARG A 218 5.85 14.11 2.95
C ARG A 218 5.28 14.78 4.21
N ASP A 219 4.57 14.02 5.02
CA ASP A 219 4.08 14.44 6.33
C ASP A 219 4.81 13.65 7.44
N VAL A 220 5.88 14.26 7.95
CA VAL A 220 6.71 13.66 9.00
C VAL A 220 5.93 13.51 10.32
N PRO A 221 5.22 14.53 10.84
CA PRO A 221 4.40 14.37 12.04
C PRO A 221 3.44 13.17 12.00
N THR A 222 2.68 13.02 10.91
CA THR A 222 1.71 11.93 10.77
C THR A 222 2.40 10.57 10.65
N PHE A 223 3.50 10.48 9.89
CA PHE A 223 4.30 9.25 9.81
C PHE A 223 4.89 8.84 11.17
N ILE A 224 5.43 9.77 11.95
CA ILE A 224 5.96 9.49 13.29
C ILE A 224 4.85 9.05 14.25
N ALA A 225 3.67 9.66 14.18
CA ALA A 225 2.51 9.25 14.99
C ALA A 225 2.09 7.81 14.64
N ALA A 226 2.03 7.46 13.36
CA ALA A 226 1.70 6.12 12.91
C ALA A 226 2.76 5.09 13.34
N LEU A 227 4.06 5.41 13.27
CA LEU A 227 5.13 4.56 13.78
C LEU A 227 5.01 4.30 15.29
N LYS A 228 4.66 5.33 16.06
CA LYS A 228 4.41 5.19 17.49
C LYS A 228 3.24 4.25 17.76
N LYS A 229 2.12 4.42 17.04
CA LYS A 229 0.93 3.55 17.13
C LYS A 229 1.26 2.11 16.75
N ALA A 230 2.06 1.89 15.70
CA ALA A 230 2.51 0.56 15.29
C ALA A 230 3.27 -0.16 16.40
N ARG A 231 4.19 0.56 17.06
CA ARG A 231 4.95 0.05 18.20
C ARG A 231 4.05 -0.28 19.39
N GLU A 232 3.09 0.58 19.72
CA GLU A 232 2.12 0.36 20.80
C GLU A 232 1.25 -0.87 20.54
N LYS A 233 0.83 -1.08 19.28
CA LYS A 233 0.05 -2.26 18.87
C LYS A 233 0.90 -3.51 18.61
N SER A 234 2.23 -3.41 18.70
CA SER A 234 3.16 -4.50 18.33
C SER A 234 2.91 -5.04 16.91
N ILE A 235 2.61 -4.13 15.98
CA ILE A 235 2.48 -4.40 14.54
C ILE A 235 3.81 -3.99 13.89
N PRO A 236 4.60 -4.93 13.34
CA PRO A 236 5.86 -4.61 12.69
C PRO A 236 5.67 -3.74 11.45
N VAL A 237 6.62 -2.83 11.24
CA VAL A 237 6.71 -2.01 10.03
C VAL A 237 8.03 -2.36 9.34
N VAL A 238 7.93 -2.77 8.08
CA VAL A 238 9.06 -3.19 7.23
C VAL A 238 9.15 -2.21 6.07
N ILE A 239 10.31 -1.60 5.85
CA ILE A 239 10.48 -0.54 4.84
C ILE A 239 11.66 -0.83 3.93
N THR A 240 11.42 -0.80 2.63
CA THR A 240 12.46 -0.62 1.62
C THR A 240 12.46 0.84 1.16
N ARG A 241 13.46 1.59 1.62
CA ARG A 241 13.66 2.99 1.23
C ARG A 241 14.35 3.10 -0.12
N LEU A 242 13.80 3.90 -1.01
CA LEU A 242 14.43 4.29 -2.27
C LEU A 242 15.19 5.62 -2.13
N GLY A 243 16.00 5.97 -3.14
CA GLY A 243 16.72 7.25 -3.15
C GLY A 243 17.80 7.36 -2.07
N ARG A 244 18.36 6.22 -1.59
CA ARG A 244 19.36 6.21 -0.50
C ARG A 244 20.70 6.83 -0.93
N THR A 245 21.07 6.63 -2.19
CA THR A 245 22.33 7.17 -2.75
C THR A 245 22.06 8.52 -3.41
N GLU A 246 23.07 9.40 -3.43
CA GLU A 246 22.93 10.72 -4.06
C GLU A 246 22.45 10.63 -5.53
N GLN A 247 22.95 9.65 -6.29
CA GLN A 247 22.55 9.45 -7.68
C GLN A 247 21.09 9.03 -7.82
N SER A 248 20.63 8.06 -7.01
CA SER A 248 19.23 7.62 -7.03
C SER A 248 18.28 8.72 -6.51
N ALA A 249 18.74 9.50 -5.54
CA ALA A 249 17.99 10.63 -5.00
C ALA A 249 17.78 11.73 -6.04
N ARG A 250 18.81 12.06 -6.84
CA ARG A 250 18.69 13.02 -7.95
C ARG A 250 17.70 12.56 -9.03
N LEU A 251 17.68 11.26 -9.35
CA LEU A 251 16.69 10.69 -10.28
C LEU A 251 15.27 10.75 -9.69
N ALA A 252 15.13 10.47 -8.39
CA ALA A 252 13.84 10.57 -7.71
C ALA A 252 13.31 12.02 -7.74
N MET A 253 14.17 13.04 -7.56
CA MET A 253 13.77 14.44 -7.69
C MET A 253 13.21 14.77 -9.08
N SER A 254 13.83 14.28 -10.16
CA SER A 254 13.38 14.58 -11.52
C SER A 254 12.07 13.88 -11.91
N HIS A 255 11.76 12.73 -11.30
CA HIS A 255 10.54 11.96 -11.58
C HIS A 255 9.37 12.28 -10.64
N SER A 256 9.63 12.51 -9.34
CA SER A 256 8.59 12.64 -8.30
C SER A 256 8.50 14.04 -7.68
N GLY A 257 9.48 14.91 -7.94
CA GLY A 257 9.59 16.22 -7.30
C GLY A 257 9.84 16.18 -5.78
N ALA A 258 10.09 15.01 -5.19
CA ALA A 258 10.30 14.88 -3.75
C ALA A 258 11.67 15.42 -3.31
N ILE A 259 11.70 16.13 -2.18
CA ILE A 259 12.96 16.60 -1.57
C ILE A 259 13.72 15.40 -1.01
N VAL A 260 15.03 15.34 -1.28
CA VAL A 260 15.91 14.30 -0.74
C VAL A 260 16.04 14.46 0.78
N GLY A 261 15.44 13.53 1.52
CA GLY A 261 15.60 13.47 2.97
C GLY A 261 16.95 12.90 3.37
N ASN A 262 17.51 13.38 4.49
CA ASN A 262 18.74 12.86 5.07
C ASN A 262 18.59 11.36 5.42
N HIS A 263 19.47 10.51 4.86
CA HIS A 263 19.39 9.07 5.04
C HIS A 263 19.66 8.63 6.49
N GLU A 264 20.70 9.18 7.13
CA GLU A 264 21.07 8.88 8.51
C GLU A 264 19.96 9.25 9.50
N ALA A 265 19.33 10.41 9.30
CA ALA A 265 18.19 10.83 10.11
C ALA A 265 17.02 9.84 10.00
N PHE A 266 16.79 9.28 8.81
CA PHE A 266 15.75 8.27 8.62
C PHE A 266 16.10 6.94 9.30
N ILE A 267 17.36 6.50 9.24
CA ILE A 267 17.83 5.31 9.97
C ILE A 267 17.59 5.50 11.46
N ALA A 268 18.00 6.63 12.03
CA ALA A 268 17.80 6.93 13.45
C ALA A 268 16.31 6.91 13.87
N VAL A 269 15.41 7.40 13.00
CA VAL A 269 13.96 7.29 13.22
C VAL A 269 13.52 5.82 13.20
N CYS A 270 14.00 5.04 12.24
CA CYS A 270 13.67 3.63 12.12
C CYS A 270 14.11 2.84 13.37
N GLU A 271 15.35 3.02 13.82
CA GLU A 271 15.88 2.41 15.05
C GLU A 271 15.05 2.80 16.28
N ARG A 272 14.71 4.09 16.42
CA ARG A 272 13.91 4.59 17.55
C ARG A 272 12.55 3.91 17.66
N TYR A 273 11.87 3.70 16.53
CA TYR A 273 10.53 3.13 16.50
C TYR A 273 10.50 1.62 16.26
N GLY A 274 11.65 0.98 15.99
CA GLY A 274 11.73 -0.46 15.72
C GLY A 274 11.24 -0.83 14.32
N VAL A 275 11.43 0.05 13.35
CA VAL A 275 11.17 -0.22 11.93
C VAL A 275 12.27 -1.10 11.38
N ILE A 276 11.89 -2.13 10.63
CA ILE A 276 12.82 -3.04 9.97
C ILE A 276 13.15 -2.48 8.60
N LEU A 277 14.39 -2.03 8.41
CA LEU A 277 14.87 -1.52 7.14
C LEU A 277 15.43 -2.66 6.29
N CYS A 278 14.80 -2.90 5.14
CA CYS A 278 15.24 -3.89 4.17
C CYS A 278 16.07 -3.23 3.06
N HIS A 279 16.99 -4.02 2.51
CA HIS A 279 17.89 -3.65 1.44
C HIS A 279 17.14 -3.52 0.11
N ASP A 280 16.21 -4.43 -0.18
CA ASP A 280 15.46 -4.44 -1.44
C ASP A 280 14.01 -4.92 -1.26
N ALA A 281 13.30 -5.00 -2.39
CA ALA A 281 11.90 -5.41 -2.44
C ALA A 281 11.69 -6.87 -2.00
N ASP A 282 12.61 -7.77 -2.38
CA ASP A 282 12.47 -9.20 -2.10
C ASP A 282 12.62 -9.45 -0.59
N GLU A 283 13.63 -8.85 0.03
CA GLU A 283 13.83 -8.92 1.47
C GLU A 283 12.61 -8.35 2.24
N MET A 284 12.06 -7.21 1.80
CA MET A 284 10.88 -6.61 2.43
C MET A 284 9.67 -7.51 2.38
N VAL A 285 9.35 -8.08 1.21
CA VAL A 285 8.16 -8.91 1.06
C VAL A 285 8.30 -10.22 1.83
N VAL A 286 9.47 -10.88 1.79
CA VAL A 286 9.73 -12.09 2.58
C VAL A 286 9.66 -11.81 4.08
N THR A 287 10.25 -10.70 4.53
CA THR A 287 10.18 -10.28 5.93
C THR A 287 8.74 -10.01 6.36
N ALA A 288 7.95 -9.35 5.52
CA ALA A 288 6.53 -9.12 5.77
C ALA A 288 5.76 -10.44 5.87
N MET A 289 5.99 -11.41 4.97
CA MET A 289 5.37 -12.73 5.06
C MET A 289 5.64 -13.43 6.40
N LEU A 290 6.87 -13.36 6.90
CA LEU A 290 7.24 -13.98 8.19
C LEU A 290 6.41 -13.41 9.33
N PHE A 291 6.24 -12.08 9.39
CA PHE A 291 5.41 -11.45 10.41
C PHE A 291 3.91 -11.69 10.21
N ALA A 292 3.44 -11.74 8.95
CA ALA A 292 2.05 -12.02 8.61
C ALA A 292 1.60 -13.42 9.04
N ALA A 293 2.53 -14.39 9.08
CA ALA A 293 2.27 -15.73 9.58
C ALA A 293 1.86 -15.75 11.07
N GLY A 294 2.11 -14.66 11.82
CA GLY A 294 1.65 -14.47 13.19
C GLY A 294 2.55 -15.09 14.26
N PHE A 295 3.74 -15.56 13.88
CA PHE A 295 4.73 -16.02 14.85
C PHE A 295 5.23 -14.84 15.71
N ARG A 296 5.38 -15.10 17.00
CA ARG A 296 5.97 -14.17 17.96
C ARG A 296 7.23 -14.82 18.51
N VAL A 297 8.32 -14.07 18.47
CA VAL A 297 9.58 -14.50 19.09
C VAL A 297 9.42 -14.31 20.60
N ASN A 298 9.63 -15.37 21.36
CA ASN A 298 9.71 -15.32 22.81
C ASN A 298 11.17 -15.18 23.24
N GLY A 299 11.41 -14.76 24.48
CA GLY A 299 12.75 -14.79 25.05
C GLY A 299 13.34 -16.20 25.02
N GLY A 300 14.65 -16.31 24.80
CA GLY A 300 15.35 -17.58 24.66
C GLY A 300 16.49 -17.48 23.66
N GLY A 301 16.99 -18.63 23.20
CA GLY A 301 17.93 -18.72 22.09
C GLY A 301 17.28 -19.38 20.87
N LEU A 302 17.95 -19.27 19.73
CA LEU A 302 17.58 -19.93 18.49
C LEU A 302 17.77 -21.45 18.60
N ALA A 303 16.76 -22.23 18.22
CA ALA A 303 16.92 -23.66 17.97
C ALA A 303 16.58 -23.95 16.51
N SER A 304 17.39 -24.77 15.86
CA SER A 304 17.17 -25.21 14.48
C SER A 304 17.32 -26.73 14.40
N MET A 305 16.60 -27.36 13.48
CA MET A 305 16.68 -28.79 13.20
C MET A 305 16.86 -28.97 11.70
N LEU A 306 18.01 -29.50 11.30
CA LEU A 306 18.46 -29.58 9.91
C LEU A 306 19.16 -30.94 9.71
N ASP A 307 18.93 -31.59 8.58
CA ASP A 307 19.58 -32.85 8.20
C ASP A 307 20.96 -32.62 7.55
N SER A 308 21.11 -31.53 6.80
CA SER A 308 22.34 -31.15 6.10
C SER A 308 23.36 -30.46 7.02
N GLY A 309 24.59 -30.99 7.06
CA GLY A 309 25.73 -30.38 7.77
C GLY A 309 26.04 -28.95 7.29
N GLY A 310 26.09 -28.72 5.98
CA GLY A 310 26.37 -27.38 5.42
C GLY A 310 25.28 -26.35 5.74
N MET A 311 24.00 -26.77 5.82
CA MET A 311 22.93 -25.88 6.25
C MET A 311 23.03 -25.53 7.74
N ARG A 312 23.55 -26.45 8.57
CA ARG A 312 23.81 -26.17 9.99
C ARG A 312 24.92 -25.14 10.15
N GLU A 313 26.03 -25.30 9.41
CA GLU A 313 27.12 -24.33 9.36
C GLU A 313 26.60 -22.95 8.91
N GLN A 314 25.86 -22.89 7.80
CA GLN A 314 25.26 -21.64 7.33
C GLN A 314 24.33 -20.98 8.37
N MET A 315 23.52 -21.77 9.09
CA MET A 315 22.66 -21.24 10.14
C MET A 315 23.46 -20.69 11.33
N ILE A 316 24.60 -21.32 11.66
CA ILE A 316 25.50 -20.83 12.71
C ILE A 316 26.14 -19.51 12.29
N ASP A 317 26.68 -19.43 11.06
CA ASP A 317 27.28 -18.22 10.52
C ASP A 317 26.29 -17.05 10.54
N LEU A 318 25.06 -17.26 10.05
CA LEU A 318 24.02 -16.24 10.04
C LEU A 318 23.60 -15.81 11.46
N ALA A 319 23.50 -16.76 12.39
CA ALA A 319 23.17 -16.45 13.77
C ALA A 319 24.29 -15.61 14.44
N GLU A 320 25.56 -15.90 14.15
CA GLU A 320 26.70 -15.12 14.63
C GLU A 320 26.73 -13.72 14.01
N ASP A 321 26.56 -13.59 12.69
CA ASP A 321 26.49 -12.31 11.97
C ASP A 321 25.41 -11.37 12.52
N HIS A 322 24.28 -11.93 12.96
CA HIS A 322 23.16 -11.19 13.54
C HIS A 322 23.15 -11.13 15.08
N GLY A 323 24.15 -11.71 15.75
CA GLY A 323 24.26 -11.73 17.21
C GLY A 323 23.12 -12.47 17.92
N VAL A 324 22.53 -13.47 17.27
CA VAL A 324 21.44 -14.30 17.79
C VAL A 324 22.02 -15.55 18.47
N PRO A 325 21.92 -15.69 19.79
CA PRO A 325 22.49 -16.86 20.47
C PRO A 325 21.64 -18.11 20.23
N PHE A 326 22.29 -19.26 20.07
CA PHE A 326 21.59 -20.55 20.09
C PHE A 326 21.06 -20.89 21.48
N ALA A 327 19.93 -21.59 21.51
CA ALA A 327 19.37 -22.15 22.72
C ALA A 327 20.29 -23.25 23.27
N ARG A 328 20.45 -23.27 24.59
CA ARG A 328 21.05 -24.43 25.26
C ARG A 328 20.01 -25.53 25.36
N ILE A 329 20.22 -26.62 24.62
CA ILE A 329 19.32 -27.78 24.67
C ILE A 329 19.42 -28.44 26.06
N SER A 330 18.27 -28.82 26.61
CA SER A 330 18.22 -29.41 27.96
C SER A 330 18.60 -30.89 27.93
N PRO A 331 19.17 -31.47 29.01
CA PRO A 331 19.46 -32.90 29.08
C PRO A 331 18.22 -33.79 28.82
N THR A 332 17.03 -33.31 29.21
CA THR A 332 15.76 -33.99 28.95
C THR A 332 15.47 -34.04 27.44
N THR A 333 15.66 -32.93 26.74
CA THR A 333 15.47 -32.84 25.28
C THR A 333 16.52 -33.68 24.55
N GLU A 334 17.80 -33.60 24.93
CA GLU A 334 18.87 -34.42 24.36
C GLU A 334 18.56 -35.91 24.49
N LYS A 335 18.07 -36.35 25.66
CA LYS A 335 17.67 -37.75 25.85
C LYS A 335 16.60 -38.19 24.85
N VAL A 336 15.56 -37.37 24.64
CA VAL A 336 14.49 -37.67 23.68
C VAL A 336 15.05 -37.71 22.25
N LEU A 337 15.93 -36.79 21.88
CA LEU A 337 16.54 -36.76 20.55
C LEU A 337 17.39 -38.01 20.30
N ARG A 338 18.23 -38.42 21.25
CA ARG A 338 19.07 -39.65 21.15
C ARG A 338 18.25 -40.93 20.98
N GLU A 339 17.02 -40.98 21.49
CA GLU A 339 16.12 -42.13 21.33
C GLU A 339 15.51 -42.21 19.90
N HIS A 340 15.50 -41.12 19.15
CA HIS A 340 14.81 -41.00 17.85
C HIS A 340 15.74 -40.67 16.67
N LEU A 341 16.98 -40.25 16.91
CA LEU A 341 17.97 -39.87 15.89
C LEU A 341 19.13 -40.87 15.87
N GLU A 342 19.77 -41.02 14.70
CA GLU A 342 20.98 -41.85 14.58
C GLU A 342 22.14 -41.25 15.39
N THR A 343 22.99 -42.12 15.93
CA THR A 343 24.17 -41.73 16.72
C THR A 343 25.04 -40.73 15.96
N GLY A 344 25.30 -39.54 16.54
CA GLY A 344 26.10 -38.48 15.92
C GLY A 344 25.30 -37.40 15.20
N LEU A 345 23.96 -37.47 15.25
CA LEU A 345 23.04 -36.42 14.80
C LEU A 345 22.36 -35.66 15.96
N ASP A 346 22.72 -36.01 17.20
CA ASP A 346 22.23 -35.43 18.46
C ASP A 346 22.91 -34.11 18.88
#